data_AF-A0A239BCS1-F1
#
_entry.id   AF-A0A239BCS1-F1
#
_cell.length_a   1.000
_cell.length_b   1.000
_cell.length_c   1.000
_cell.angle_alpha   90.00
_cell.angle_beta   90.00
_cell.angle_gamma   90.00
#
_symmetry.space_group_name_H-M   'P 1'
#
loop_
_entity.id
_entity.type
_entity.pdbx_description
1 polymer ?
#
loop_
_entity_poly.entity_id
_entity_poly.type
_entity_poly.pdbx_seq_one_letter_code
_entity_poly.pdbx_strand_id
1 'polypeptide(L)'
;MTALLPIPGNDMSLPGMIDRAASMLSNAKTSAEVLEAREAAGLVYDTAKRAARLGRAKAAHDDLVAAAHRAQAHALEIEAAAKRRLADEYDGAQADGDVGRQGARTDLVRDANEVVPSAADLGLNRREIHEARLLRDAEAAEPGLIRRALDERLDRGEEPTRSAVRRAADDRLQRSIDRLQRVQDSVQRLEEDRPPPLTSEERARQTAVFGTQEDRAICGRIEEIIERIDEQPNPAEAVRRVPPASRHAIDTAPIRRAAAWLNDFSTLYEQEVQNGTYATE
;
A
#
# COMPACT_ATOMS: atom_id res chain seq x y z
N MET A 1 -17.56 -62.20 28.74
CA MET A 1 -16.74 -61.03 28.31
C MET A 1 -15.41 -61.12 29.02
N THR A 2 -14.38 -61.65 28.37
CA THR A 2 -13.05 -61.79 28.95
C THR A 2 -12.33 -60.47 28.76
N ALA A 3 -12.19 -59.69 29.83
CA ALA A 3 -11.45 -58.43 29.80
C ALA A 3 -9.95 -58.74 29.66
N LEU A 4 -9.36 -58.30 28.54
CA LEU A 4 -7.92 -58.28 28.36
C LEU A 4 -7.32 -57.30 29.36
N LEU A 5 -6.57 -57.82 30.34
CA LEU A 5 -5.75 -57.00 31.23
C LEU A 5 -4.74 -56.20 30.39
N PRO A 6 -4.54 -54.90 30.68
CA PRO A 6 -3.49 -54.13 30.03
C PRO A 6 -2.12 -54.72 30.41
N ILE A 7 -1.33 -55.09 29.41
CA ILE A 7 0.08 -55.44 29.60
C ILE A 7 0.75 -54.20 30.20
N PRO A 8 1.40 -54.27 31.38
CA PRO A 8 2.05 -53.10 31.95
C PRO A 8 3.09 -52.60 30.96
N GLY A 9 2.89 -51.38 30.48
CA GLY A 9 3.77 -50.72 29.54
C GLY A 9 5.18 -50.72 30.11
N ASN A 10 6.07 -51.46 29.45
CA ASN A 10 7.49 -51.41 29.73
C ASN A 10 7.95 -49.99 29.41
N ASP A 11 8.10 -49.14 30.42
CA ASP A 11 8.47 -47.74 30.24
C ASP A 11 9.94 -47.70 29.78
N MET A 12 10.11 -47.75 28.46
CA MET A 12 11.41 -47.72 27.77
C MET A 12 11.97 -46.29 27.69
N SER A 13 11.45 -45.35 28.49
CA SER A 13 12.04 -44.03 28.66
C SER A 13 13.34 -44.15 29.46
N LEU A 14 14.29 -43.24 29.22
CA LEU A 14 15.57 -43.26 29.94
C LEU A 14 15.39 -43.20 31.47
N PRO A 15 14.48 -42.36 32.03
CA PRO A 15 14.18 -42.38 33.46
C PRO A 15 13.62 -43.72 33.94
N GLY A 16 12.67 -44.31 33.20
CA GLY A 16 12.10 -45.62 33.54
C GLY A 16 13.15 -46.74 33.56
N MET A 17 14.12 -46.71 32.63
CA MET A 17 15.25 -47.64 32.63
C MET A 17 16.18 -47.45 33.83
N ILE A 18 16.44 -46.20 34.24
CA ILE A 18 17.24 -45.87 35.43
C ILE A 18 16.56 -46.41 36.68
N ASP A 19 15.28 -46.12 36.87
CA ASP A 19 14.50 -46.56 38.03
C ASP A 19 14.44 -48.08 38.11
N ARG A 20 14.34 -48.75 36.97
CA ARG A 20 14.40 -50.21 36.89
C ARG A 20 15.76 -50.76 37.29
N ALA A 21 16.86 -50.25 36.75
CA ALA A 21 18.20 -50.72 37.09
C ALA A 21 18.51 -50.49 38.58
N ALA A 22 18.08 -49.34 39.14
CA ALA A 22 18.19 -49.04 40.58
C ALA A 22 17.34 -49.99 41.43
N SER A 23 16.13 -50.31 40.98
CA SER A 23 15.25 -51.29 41.64
C SER A 23 15.81 -52.70 41.59
N MET A 24 16.43 -53.12 40.47
CA MET A 24 17.09 -54.43 40.36
C MET A 24 18.26 -54.53 41.35
N LEU A 25 19.09 -53.49 41.44
CA LEU A 25 20.25 -53.49 42.34
C LEU A 25 19.82 -53.50 43.82
N SER A 26 18.83 -52.68 44.20
CA SER A 26 18.37 -52.59 45.59
C SER A 26 17.67 -53.85 46.09
N ASN A 27 17.06 -54.63 45.19
CA ASN A 27 16.36 -55.87 45.54
C ASN A 27 17.21 -57.15 45.35
N ALA A 28 18.44 -57.04 44.82
CA ALA A 28 19.30 -58.19 44.57
C ALA A 28 19.69 -58.90 45.88
N LYS A 29 19.47 -60.21 45.94
CA LYS A 29 19.79 -61.10 47.09
C LYS A 29 20.94 -62.04 46.79
N THR A 30 21.31 -62.17 45.52
CA THR A 30 22.37 -63.07 45.06
C THR A 30 23.39 -62.35 44.20
N SER A 31 24.61 -62.89 44.12
CA SER A 31 25.67 -62.35 43.25
C SER A 31 25.27 -62.35 41.77
N ALA A 32 24.43 -63.28 41.33
CA ALA A 32 23.91 -63.32 39.96
C ALA A 32 23.00 -62.11 39.67
N GLU A 33 22.05 -61.81 40.55
CA GLU A 33 21.16 -60.65 40.40
C GLU A 33 21.93 -59.31 40.44
N VAL A 34 23.02 -59.24 41.20
CA VAL A 34 23.91 -58.07 41.19
C VAL A 34 24.60 -57.90 39.84
N LEU A 35 25.02 -58.99 39.18
CA LEU A 35 25.60 -58.93 37.84
C LEU A 35 24.56 -58.49 36.80
N GLU A 36 23.33 -59.01 36.88
CA GLU A 36 22.22 -58.59 36.01
C GLU A 36 21.88 -57.09 36.17
N ALA A 37 21.83 -56.59 37.42
CA ALA A 37 21.61 -55.18 37.69
C ALA A 37 22.74 -54.29 37.13
N ARG A 38 23.99 -54.76 37.19
CA ARG A 38 25.15 -54.08 36.59
C ARG A 38 25.05 -54.03 35.07
N GLU A 39 24.65 -55.13 34.41
CA GLU A 39 24.45 -55.16 32.96
C GLU A 39 23.31 -54.23 32.53
N ALA A 40 22.20 -54.23 33.27
CA ALA A 40 21.09 -53.30 33.05
C ALA A 40 21.55 -51.83 33.15
N ALA A 41 22.31 -51.48 34.20
CA ALA A 41 22.88 -50.14 34.36
C ALA A 41 23.85 -49.77 33.22
N GLY A 42 24.66 -50.73 32.74
CA GLY A 42 25.52 -50.55 31.57
C GLY A 42 24.73 -50.21 30.30
N LEU A 43 23.63 -50.92 30.05
CA LEU A 43 22.73 -50.64 28.94
C LEU A 43 22.10 -49.24 29.04
N VAL A 44 21.69 -48.82 30.25
CA VAL A 44 21.16 -47.46 30.49
C VAL A 44 22.20 -46.41 30.13
N TYR A 45 23.43 -46.57 30.60
CA TYR A 45 24.52 -45.64 30.30
C TYR A 45 24.78 -45.51 28.80
N ASP A 46 24.87 -46.63 28.08
CA ASP A 46 25.10 -46.63 26.63
C ASP A 46 23.93 -45.99 25.87
N THR A 47 22.69 -46.25 26.31
CA THR A 47 21.49 -45.63 25.77
C THR A 47 21.50 -44.12 25.99
N ALA A 48 21.81 -43.66 27.20
CA ALA A 48 21.93 -42.24 27.54
C ALA A 48 23.00 -41.55 26.71
N LYS A 49 24.17 -42.18 26.57
CA LYS A 49 25.30 -41.68 25.78
C LYS A 49 24.95 -41.55 24.29
N ARG A 50 24.22 -42.53 23.73
CA ARG A 50 23.74 -42.47 22.33
C ARG A 50 22.70 -41.37 22.15
N ALA A 51 21.73 -41.26 23.06
CA ALA A 51 20.71 -40.21 23.03
C ALA A 51 21.35 -38.80 23.08
N ALA A 52 22.32 -38.58 23.96
CA ALA A 52 23.04 -37.31 24.05
C ALA A 52 23.86 -36.98 22.79
N ARG A 53 24.45 -37.98 22.14
CA ARG A 53 25.15 -37.79 20.85
C ARG A 53 24.19 -37.46 19.73
N LEU A 54 23.05 -38.14 19.67
CA LEU A 54 22.00 -37.88 18.68
C LEU A 54 21.41 -36.47 18.86
N GLY A 55 21.13 -36.07 20.10
CA GLY A 55 20.64 -34.73 20.42
C GLY A 55 21.61 -33.64 19.96
N ARG A 56 22.92 -33.80 20.23
CA ARG A 56 23.95 -32.88 19.72
C ARG A 56 24.03 -32.86 18.20
N ALA A 57 23.95 -34.02 17.55
CA ALA A 57 23.97 -34.10 16.08
C ALA A 57 22.75 -33.40 15.46
N LYS A 58 21.56 -33.59 16.04
CA LYS A 58 20.34 -32.90 15.61
C LYS A 58 20.43 -31.39 15.82
N ALA A 59 20.88 -30.93 16.99
CA ALA A 59 21.05 -29.50 17.24
C ALA A 59 22.02 -28.85 16.24
N ALA A 60 23.18 -29.48 16.00
CA ALA A 60 24.13 -29.00 15.00
C ALA A 60 23.55 -29.01 13.58
N HIS A 61 22.73 -30.02 13.24
CA HIS A 61 22.04 -30.06 11.95
C HIS A 61 21.02 -28.91 11.83
N ASP A 62 20.17 -28.72 12.83
CA ASP A 62 19.14 -27.68 12.86
C ASP A 62 19.79 -26.27 12.77
N ASP A 63 20.93 -26.04 13.45
CA ASP A 63 21.71 -24.80 13.38
C ASP A 63 22.26 -24.54 11.97
N LEU A 64 22.81 -25.57 11.31
CA LEU A 64 23.32 -25.47 9.94
C LEU A 64 22.21 -25.18 8.93
N VAL A 65 21.06 -25.85 9.07
CA VAL A 65 19.89 -25.61 8.23
C VAL A 65 19.39 -24.17 8.40
N ALA A 66 19.26 -23.70 9.64
CA ALA A 66 18.85 -22.33 9.91
C ALA A 66 19.85 -21.30 9.35
N ALA A 67 21.15 -21.55 9.46
CA ALA A 67 22.19 -20.69 8.87
C ALA A 67 22.10 -20.65 7.34
N ALA A 68 21.89 -21.81 6.71
CA ALA A 68 21.72 -21.92 5.26
C ALA A 68 20.47 -21.14 4.79
N HIS A 69 19.33 -21.30 5.47
CA HIS A 69 18.11 -20.56 5.16
C HIS A 69 18.33 -19.04 5.28
N ARG A 70 19.00 -18.55 6.33
CA ARG A 70 19.33 -17.11 6.46
C ARG A 70 20.21 -16.62 5.30
N ALA A 71 21.22 -17.40 4.92
CA ALA A 71 22.08 -17.06 3.78
C ALA A 71 21.30 -17.02 2.45
N GLN A 72 20.40 -17.99 2.23
CA GLN A 72 19.51 -18.01 1.07
C GLN A 72 18.59 -16.78 1.06
N ALA A 73 18.01 -16.40 2.20
CA ALA A 73 17.18 -15.21 2.31
C ALA A 73 17.95 -13.92 1.95
N HIS A 74 19.16 -13.74 2.48
CA HIS A 74 20.00 -12.59 2.11
C HIS A 74 20.35 -12.58 0.61
N ALA A 75 20.68 -13.74 0.03
CA ALA A 75 20.93 -13.84 -1.39
C ALA A 75 19.70 -13.45 -2.22
N LEU A 76 18.50 -13.87 -1.80
CA LEU A 76 17.24 -13.51 -2.46
C LEU A 76 16.88 -12.03 -2.30
N GLU A 77 17.19 -11.41 -1.16
CA GLU A 77 17.02 -9.97 -0.94
C GLU A 77 17.91 -9.16 -1.90
N ILE A 78 19.18 -9.56 -2.06
CA ILE A 78 20.10 -8.97 -3.03
C ILE A 78 19.62 -9.20 -4.47
N GLU A 79 19.22 -10.42 -4.81
CA GLU A 79 18.69 -10.75 -6.14
C GLU A 79 17.46 -9.89 -6.47
N ALA A 80 16.54 -9.75 -5.53
CA ALA A 80 15.35 -8.93 -5.71
C ALA A 80 15.72 -7.45 -5.87
N ALA A 81 16.64 -6.91 -5.06
CA ALA A 81 17.14 -5.55 -5.20
C ALA A 81 17.78 -5.31 -6.57
N ALA A 82 18.58 -6.25 -7.07
CA ALA A 82 19.18 -6.19 -8.40
C ALA A 82 18.11 -6.18 -9.50
N LYS A 83 17.08 -7.03 -9.39
CA LYS A 83 15.94 -7.04 -10.32
C LYS A 83 15.18 -5.71 -10.32
N ARG A 84 14.93 -5.11 -9.16
CA ARG A 84 14.27 -3.79 -9.11
C ARG A 84 15.08 -2.73 -9.85
N ARG A 85 16.40 -2.69 -9.60
CA ARG A 85 17.29 -1.77 -10.32
C ARG A 85 17.31 -2.05 -11.82
N LEU A 86 17.33 -3.32 -12.23
CA LEU A 86 17.20 -3.68 -13.64
C LEU A 86 15.93 -3.10 -14.27
N ALA A 87 14.78 -3.15 -13.58
CA ALA A 87 13.55 -2.56 -14.08
C ALA A 87 13.64 -1.04 -14.22
N ASP A 88 14.24 -0.35 -13.26
CA ASP A 88 14.44 1.11 -13.30
C ASP A 88 15.33 1.52 -14.48
N GLU A 89 16.49 0.88 -14.62
CA GLU A 89 17.44 1.17 -15.70
C GLU A 89 16.85 0.83 -17.07
N TYR A 90 16.13 -0.29 -17.18
CA TYR A 90 15.49 -0.70 -18.43
C TYR A 90 14.36 0.25 -18.83
N ASP A 91 13.51 0.65 -17.89
CA ASP A 91 12.43 1.60 -18.16
C ASP A 91 12.98 3.01 -18.45
N GLY A 92 14.08 3.42 -17.80
CA GLY A 92 14.83 4.63 -18.12
C GLY A 92 15.37 4.63 -19.54
N ALA A 93 16.06 3.56 -19.94
CA ALA A 93 16.57 3.40 -21.31
C ALA A 93 15.43 3.37 -22.36
N GLN A 94 14.25 2.84 -22.02
CA GLN A 94 13.06 2.93 -22.89
C GLN A 94 12.45 4.35 -22.95
N ALA A 95 12.60 5.16 -21.90
CA ALA A 95 12.15 6.54 -21.87
C ALA A 95 13.06 7.43 -22.74
N ASP A 96 14.37 7.22 -22.64
CA ASP A 96 15.40 7.97 -23.36
C ASP A 96 15.49 7.58 -24.85
N GLY A 97 14.97 6.40 -25.21
CA GLY A 97 14.94 5.91 -26.60
C GLY A 97 16.13 5.01 -26.96
N ASP A 98 16.98 4.67 -25.98
CA ASP A 98 18.12 3.77 -26.12
C ASP A 98 17.70 2.29 -26.27
N VAL A 99 16.48 1.95 -25.83
CA VAL A 99 15.90 0.61 -25.96
C VAL A 99 14.54 0.67 -26.64
N GLY A 100 14.33 -0.23 -27.60
CA GLY A 100 13.11 -0.30 -28.38
C GLY A 100 11.87 -0.50 -27.49
N ARG A 101 10.82 0.28 -27.74
CA ARG A 101 9.52 0.09 -27.09
C ARG A 101 8.76 -1.06 -27.72
N GLN A 102 7.96 -1.76 -26.91
CA GLN A 102 7.10 -2.83 -27.40
C GLN A 102 6.11 -2.29 -28.45
N GLY A 103 6.13 -2.86 -29.66
CA GLY A 103 5.23 -2.49 -30.76
C GLY A 103 5.78 -1.42 -31.70
N ALA A 104 7.01 -0.92 -31.48
CA ALA A 104 7.70 -0.12 -32.48
C ALA A 104 8.05 -1.01 -33.69
N ARG A 105 7.36 -0.77 -34.80
CA ARG A 105 7.60 -1.43 -36.08
C ARG A 105 8.89 -0.89 -36.70
N THR A 106 9.99 -1.61 -36.52
CA THR A 106 11.30 -1.32 -37.12
C THR A 106 11.33 -1.61 -38.62
N ASP A 107 10.31 -2.29 -39.16
CA ASP A 107 10.16 -2.69 -40.56
C ASP A 107 9.63 -1.56 -41.48
N LEU A 108 9.11 -0.47 -40.92
CA LEU A 108 8.53 0.66 -41.68
C LEU A 108 9.46 1.85 -41.87
N VAL A 109 10.64 1.82 -41.27
CA VAL A 109 11.46 3.03 -41.12
C VAL A 109 12.48 3.10 -42.24
N ARG A 110 12.49 4.22 -43.00
CA ARG A 110 13.51 4.50 -44.02
C ARG A 110 14.91 4.36 -43.41
N ASP A 111 15.88 3.90 -44.20
CA ASP A 111 17.32 3.61 -43.92
C ASP A 111 18.12 4.61 -43.04
N ALA A 112 17.51 5.72 -42.59
CA ALA A 112 18.14 6.80 -41.84
C ALA A 112 17.85 6.80 -40.32
N ASN A 113 17.08 5.85 -39.77
CA ASN A 113 16.89 5.74 -38.32
C ASN A 113 17.68 4.56 -37.75
N GLU A 114 18.47 4.83 -36.70
CA GLU A 114 19.20 3.81 -35.95
C GLU A 114 18.24 2.72 -35.46
N VAL A 115 18.60 1.46 -35.73
CA VAL A 115 17.90 0.29 -35.18
C VAL A 115 18.19 0.27 -33.69
N VAL A 116 17.20 0.70 -32.90
CA VAL A 116 17.31 0.71 -31.43
C VAL A 116 17.37 -0.74 -30.91
N PRO A 117 18.34 -1.08 -30.03
CA PRO A 117 18.45 -2.41 -29.45
C PRO A 117 17.15 -2.91 -28.80
N SER A 118 16.82 -4.18 -29.04
CA SER A 118 15.69 -4.86 -28.38
C SER A 118 16.11 -5.45 -27.03
N ALA A 119 15.13 -5.89 -26.23
CA ALA A 119 15.40 -6.64 -24.99
C ALA A 119 16.29 -7.88 -25.24
N ALA A 120 16.07 -8.57 -26.36
CA ALA A 120 16.81 -9.78 -26.70
C ALA A 120 18.28 -9.47 -27.04
N ASP A 121 18.54 -8.33 -27.68
CA ASP A 121 19.91 -7.87 -27.99
C ASP A 121 20.70 -7.54 -26.71
N LEU A 122 20.00 -7.16 -25.64
CA LEU A 122 20.56 -6.97 -24.30
C LEU A 122 20.69 -8.27 -23.49
N GLY A 123 20.36 -9.42 -24.09
CA GLY A 123 20.37 -10.72 -23.41
C GLY A 123 19.28 -10.89 -22.35
N LEU A 124 18.27 -10.02 -22.35
CA LEU A 124 17.16 -10.04 -21.41
C LEU A 124 15.94 -10.69 -22.02
N ASN A 125 15.30 -11.58 -21.27
CA ASN A 125 14.02 -12.11 -21.70
C ASN A 125 12.86 -11.25 -21.15
N ARG A 126 11.73 -11.24 -21.87
CA ARG A 126 10.53 -10.48 -21.49
C ARG A 126 10.01 -10.86 -20.10
N ARG A 127 10.18 -12.12 -19.70
CA ARG A 127 9.73 -12.63 -18.40
C ARG A 127 10.56 -12.06 -17.26
N GLU A 128 11.87 -11.91 -17.43
CA GLU A 128 12.78 -11.29 -16.46
C GLU A 128 12.44 -9.83 -16.25
N ILE A 129 12.21 -9.10 -17.34
CA ILE A 129 11.78 -7.69 -17.27
C ILE A 129 10.44 -7.58 -16.54
N HIS A 130 9.49 -8.46 -16.85
CA HIS A 130 8.18 -8.46 -16.18
C HIS A 130 8.30 -8.79 -14.69
N GLU A 131 9.08 -9.81 -14.33
CA GLU A 131 9.32 -10.19 -12.93
C GLU A 131 10.04 -9.07 -12.17
N ALA A 132 11.01 -8.41 -12.81
CA ALA A 132 11.73 -7.27 -12.28
C ALA A 132 10.78 -6.09 -11.98
N ARG A 133 9.93 -5.72 -12.95
CA ARG A 133 8.91 -4.67 -12.77
C ARG A 133 7.92 -5.02 -11.66
N LEU A 134 7.44 -6.26 -11.63
CA LEU A 134 6.53 -6.75 -10.59
C LEU A 134 7.14 -6.56 -9.19
N LEU A 135 8.39 -6.97 -8.99
CA LEU A 135 9.08 -6.82 -7.70
C LEU A 135 9.33 -5.36 -7.34
N ARG A 136 9.70 -4.53 -8.33
CA ARG A 136 9.89 -3.09 -8.13
C ARG A 136 8.58 -2.43 -7.68
N ASP A 137 7.52 -2.63 -8.45
CA ASP A 137 6.25 -1.95 -8.22
C ASP A 137 5.62 -2.41 -6.90
N ALA A 138 5.73 -3.71 -6.57
CA ALA A 138 5.28 -4.24 -5.30
C ALA A 138 6.01 -3.61 -4.11
N GLU A 139 7.35 -3.48 -4.17
CA GLU A 139 8.09 -2.84 -3.08
C GLU A 139 7.87 -1.32 -3.03
N ALA A 140 7.83 -0.64 -4.18
CA ALA A 140 7.53 0.79 -4.22
C ALA A 140 6.18 1.10 -3.59
N ALA A 141 5.19 0.22 -3.80
CA ALA A 141 3.86 0.35 -3.25
C ALA A 141 3.72 -0.17 -1.80
N GLU A 142 4.64 -1.02 -1.34
CA GLU A 142 4.69 -1.54 0.02
C GLU A 142 6.16 -1.78 0.46
N PRO A 143 6.84 -0.76 1.00
CA PRO A 143 8.25 -0.88 1.37
C PRO A 143 8.53 -2.00 2.38
N GLY A 144 9.58 -2.77 2.14
CA GLY A 144 9.98 -3.91 2.97
C GLY A 144 9.16 -5.19 2.76
N LEU A 145 8.30 -5.25 1.75
CA LEU A 145 7.49 -6.43 1.44
C LEU A 145 8.35 -7.67 1.17
N ILE A 146 9.42 -7.53 0.39
CA ILE A 146 10.31 -8.66 0.06
C ILE A 146 10.96 -9.22 1.33
N ARG A 147 11.50 -8.33 2.16
CA ARG A 147 12.15 -8.71 3.42
C ARG A 147 11.18 -9.41 4.36
N ARG A 148 10.00 -8.85 4.57
CA ARG A 148 8.95 -9.47 5.41
C ARG A 148 8.56 -10.86 4.90
N ALA A 149 8.37 -11.02 3.59
CA ALA A 149 8.01 -12.31 3.01
C ALA A 149 9.10 -13.39 3.22
N LEU A 150 10.37 -12.99 3.28
CA LEU A 150 11.49 -13.89 3.59
C LEU A 150 11.57 -14.18 5.08
N ASP A 151 11.44 -13.16 5.94
CA ASP A 151 11.46 -13.31 7.39
C ASP A 151 10.32 -14.23 7.87
N GLU A 152 9.12 -14.11 7.31
CA GLU A 152 7.98 -15.01 7.58
C GLU A 152 8.24 -16.48 7.21
N ARG A 153 9.16 -16.75 6.27
CA ARG A 153 9.60 -18.12 5.96
C ARG A 153 10.60 -18.61 6.99
N LEU A 154 11.56 -17.78 7.35
CA LEU A 154 12.57 -18.08 8.35
C LEU A 154 11.94 -18.35 9.73
N ASP A 155 10.94 -17.56 10.12
CA ASP A 155 10.21 -17.73 11.39
C ASP A 155 9.46 -19.05 11.46
N ARG A 156 9.01 -19.58 10.31
CA ARG A 156 8.38 -20.91 10.20
C ARG A 156 9.39 -22.06 10.06
N GLY A 157 10.69 -21.76 10.00
CA GLY A 157 11.73 -22.74 9.70
C GLY A 157 11.65 -23.30 8.27
N GLU A 158 10.92 -22.62 7.38
CA GLU A 158 10.78 -23.02 5.98
C GLU A 158 11.91 -22.45 5.13
N GLU A 159 12.25 -23.17 4.05
CA GLU A 159 13.22 -22.69 3.08
C GLU A 159 12.70 -21.42 2.38
N PRO A 160 13.48 -20.33 2.36
CA PRO A 160 13.12 -19.15 1.57
C PRO A 160 13.32 -19.42 0.09
N THR A 161 12.33 -19.06 -0.74
CA THR A 161 12.32 -19.40 -2.17
C THR A 161 11.96 -18.19 -3.03
N ARG A 162 12.47 -18.17 -4.27
CA ARG A 162 12.08 -17.17 -5.30
C ARG A 162 10.57 -17.11 -5.51
N SER A 163 9.90 -18.26 -5.46
CA SER A 163 8.45 -18.36 -5.64
C SER A 163 7.68 -17.72 -4.48
N ALA A 164 8.22 -17.76 -3.25
CA ALA A 164 7.63 -17.06 -2.11
C ALA A 164 7.69 -15.54 -2.31
N VAL A 165 8.84 -15.01 -2.71
CA VAL A 165 9.02 -13.58 -2.99
C VAL A 165 8.10 -13.12 -4.12
N ARG A 166 8.06 -13.88 -5.22
CA ARG A 166 7.16 -13.59 -6.34
C ARG A 166 5.69 -13.62 -5.92
N ARG A 167 5.27 -14.63 -5.16
CA ARG A 167 3.88 -14.73 -4.66
C ARG A 167 3.51 -13.54 -3.80
N ALA A 168 4.39 -13.07 -2.92
CA ALA A 168 4.12 -11.89 -2.11
C ALA A 168 3.88 -10.63 -2.97
N ALA A 169 4.63 -10.48 -4.06
CA ALA A 169 4.44 -9.38 -5.02
C ALA A 169 3.14 -9.54 -5.84
N ASP A 170 2.82 -10.76 -6.31
CA ASP A 170 1.57 -11.07 -7.01
C ASP A 170 0.35 -10.81 -6.11
N ASP A 171 0.38 -11.28 -4.86
CA ASP A 171 -0.68 -11.06 -3.87
C ASP A 171 -0.89 -9.56 -3.61
N ARG A 172 0.20 -8.79 -3.55
CA ARG A 172 0.14 -7.33 -3.41
C ARG A 172 -0.53 -6.68 -4.61
N LEU A 173 -0.21 -7.11 -5.83
CA LEU A 173 -0.84 -6.62 -7.04
C LEU A 173 -2.33 -6.95 -7.04
N GLN A 174 -2.70 -8.19 -6.70
CA GLN A 174 -4.09 -8.62 -6.64
C GLN A 174 -4.90 -7.78 -5.64
N ARG A 175 -4.37 -7.52 -4.43
CA ARG A 175 -5.01 -6.63 -3.45
C ARG A 175 -5.28 -5.22 -4.00
N SER A 176 -4.40 -4.71 -4.85
CA SER A 176 -4.59 -3.43 -5.54
C SER A 176 -5.73 -3.51 -6.56
N ILE A 177 -5.76 -4.56 -7.38
CA ILE A 177 -6.81 -4.79 -8.38
C ILE A 177 -8.17 -4.90 -7.71
N ASP A 178 -8.29 -5.71 -6.66
CA ASP A 178 -9.55 -5.90 -5.93
C ASP A 178 -10.04 -4.58 -5.32
N ARG A 179 -9.12 -3.72 -4.86
CA ARG A 179 -9.47 -2.39 -4.35
C ARG A 179 -10.01 -1.49 -5.47
N LEU A 180 -9.37 -1.48 -6.63
CA LEU A 180 -9.82 -0.68 -7.77
C LEU A 180 -11.19 -1.13 -8.26
N GLN A 181 -11.42 -2.44 -8.35
CA GLN A 181 -12.73 -3.00 -8.72
C GLN A 181 -13.82 -2.54 -7.74
N ARG A 182 -13.57 -2.62 -6.43
CA ARG A 182 -14.53 -2.11 -5.43
C ARG A 182 -14.82 -0.61 -5.59
N VAL A 183 -13.81 0.20 -5.92
CA VAL A 183 -14.00 1.64 -6.17
C VAL A 183 -14.81 1.84 -7.45
N GLN A 184 -14.52 1.09 -8.52
CA GLN A 184 -15.26 1.17 -9.76
C GLN A 184 -16.73 0.78 -9.56
N ASP A 185 -17.00 -0.32 -8.86
CA ASP A 185 -18.37 -0.74 -8.50
C ASP A 185 -19.08 0.33 -7.67
N SER A 186 -18.36 0.98 -6.75
CA SER A 186 -18.91 2.09 -5.96
C SER A 186 -19.26 3.29 -6.83
N VAL A 187 -18.42 3.65 -7.79
CA VAL A 187 -18.70 4.74 -8.74
C VAL A 187 -19.91 4.38 -9.57
N GLN A 188 -19.97 3.17 -10.11
CA GLN A 188 -21.09 2.73 -10.93
C GLN A 188 -22.43 2.82 -10.17
N ARG A 189 -22.48 2.38 -8.91
CA ARG A 189 -23.69 2.54 -8.07
C ARG A 189 -24.10 3.99 -7.88
N LEU A 190 -23.14 4.88 -7.66
CA LEU A 190 -23.42 6.32 -7.54
C LEU A 190 -23.90 6.92 -8.86
N GLU A 191 -23.48 6.36 -10.00
CA GLU A 191 -23.98 6.78 -11.31
C GLU A 191 -25.39 6.24 -11.59
N GLU A 192 -25.71 5.03 -11.13
CA GLU A 192 -27.05 4.44 -11.19
C GLU A 192 -28.05 5.22 -10.31
N ASP A 193 -27.63 5.65 -9.12
CA ASP A 193 -28.43 6.48 -8.20
C ASP A 193 -28.41 7.98 -8.56
N ARG A 194 -27.71 8.38 -9.63
CA ARG A 194 -27.64 9.78 -10.04
C ARG A 194 -29.05 10.21 -10.51
N PRO A 195 -29.63 11.29 -9.93
CA PRO A 195 -30.91 11.79 -10.40
C PRO A 195 -30.82 12.15 -11.89
N PRO A 196 -31.89 11.94 -12.67
CA PRO A 196 -31.88 12.25 -14.08
C PRO A 196 -31.49 13.73 -14.28
N PRO A 197 -30.70 14.04 -15.33
CA PRO A 197 -30.38 15.43 -15.62
C PRO A 197 -31.68 16.21 -15.81
N LEU A 198 -31.76 17.38 -15.16
CA LEU A 198 -32.93 18.25 -15.23
C LEU A 198 -33.37 18.41 -16.68
N THR A 199 -34.67 18.24 -16.91
CA THR A 199 -35.29 18.53 -18.20
C THR A 199 -35.11 20.00 -18.53
N SER A 200 -35.19 20.36 -19.81
CA SER A 200 -35.06 21.76 -20.24
C SER A 200 -36.09 22.67 -19.57
N GLU A 201 -37.29 22.15 -19.27
CA GLU A 201 -38.35 22.87 -18.58
C GLU A 201 -38.04 23.06 -17.09
N GLU A 202 -37.52 22.04 -16.42
CA GLU A 202 -37.09 22.16 -15.02
C GLU A 202 -35.88 23.10 -14.87
N ARG A 203 -34.94 23.08 -15.82
CA ARG A 203 -33.85 24.06 -15.87
C ARG A 203 -34.39 25.47 -16.07
N ALA A 204 -35.34 25.66 -16.98
CA ALA A 204 -35.96 26.96 -17.20
C ALA A 204 -36.69 27.45 -15.93
N ARG A 205 -37.42 26.59 -15.23
CA ARG A 205 -38.04 26.90 -13.94
C ARG A 205 -37.00 27.22 -12.86
N GLN A 206 -35.90 26.47 -12.81
CA GLN A 206 -34.83 26.71 -11.85
C GLN A 206 -34.13 28.05 -12.12
N THR A 207 -33.84 28.37 -13.38
CA THR A 207 -33.30 29.67 -13.79
C THR A 207 -34.28 30.80 -13.52
N ALA A 208 -35.58 30.58 -13.72
CA ALA A 208 -36.60 31.59 -13.42
C ALA A 208 -36.71 31.87 -11.91
N VAL A 209 -36.51 30.87 -11.05
CA VAL A 209 -36.63 31.02 -9.59
C VAL A 209 -35.33 31.49 -8.94
N PHE A 210 -34.17 30.96 -9.38
CA PHE A 210 -32.88 31.16 -8.72
C PHE A 210 -31.91 32.01 -9.54
N GLY A 211 -32.30 32.44 -10.74
CA GLY A 211 -31.40 33.08 -11.69
C GLY A 211 -30.37 32.12 -12.29
N THR A 212 -29.67 32.61 -13.29
CA THR A 212 -28.48 31.95 -13.83
C THR A 212 -27.33 31.97 -12.80
N GLN A 213 -26.25 31.25 -13.12
CA GLN A 213 -25.02 31.36 -12.33
C GLN A 213 -24.46 32.78 -12.34
N GLU A 214 -24.61 33.49 -13.45
CA GLU A 214 -24.15 34.88 -13.59
C GLU A 214 -25.00 35.82 -12.73
N ASP A 215 -26.32 35.65 -12.71
CA ASP A 215 -27.23 36.44 -11.87
C ASP A 215 -26.89 36.29 -10.38
N ARG A 216 -26.69 35.04 -9.93
CA ARG A 216 -26.28 34.77 -8.54
C ARG A 216 -24.90 35.34 -8.22
N ALA A 217 -23.98 35.33 -9.19
CA ALA A 217 -22.67 35.94 -9.02
C ALA A 217 -22.75 37.48 -8.94
N ILE A 218 -23.71 38.12 -9.61
CA ILE A 218 -23.98 39.55 -9.46
C ILE A 218 -24.43 39.85 -8.03
N CYS A 219 -25.41 39.09 -7.51
CA CYS A 219 -25.88 39.26 -6.13
C CYS A 219 -24.74 39.08 -5.12
N GLY A 220 -23.96 37.99 -5.23
CA GLY A 220 -22.84 37.74 -4.32
C GLY A 220 -21.76 38.82 -4.35
N ARG A 221 -21.47 39.41 -5.51
CA ARG A 221 -20.52 40.54 -5.61
C ARG A 221 -21.05 41.80 -4.93
N ILE A 222 -22.36 42.05 -5.01
CA ILE A 222 -22.98 43.21 -4.36
C ILE A 222 -22.94 43.03 -2.84
N GLU A 223 -23.27 41.84 -2.33
CA GLU A 223 -23.14 41.49 -0.91
C GLU A 223 -21.70 41.68 -0.42
N GLU A 224 -20.71 41.19 -1.17
CA GLU A 224 -19.30 41.38 -0.80
C GLU A 224 -18.90 42.87 -0.75
N ILE A 225 -19.36 43.69 -1.71
CA ILE A 225 -19.10 45.13 -1.69
C ILE A 225 -19.69 45.79 -0.45
N ILE A 226 -20.91 45.42 -0.07
CA ILE A 226 -21.58 45.94 1.13
C ILE A 226 -20.79 45.56 2.37
N GLU A 227 -20.46 44.28 2.54
CA GLU A 227 -19.68 43.80 3.69
C GLU A 227 -18.34 44.53 3.80
N ARG A 228 -17.62 44.71 2.67
CA ARG A 228 -16.33 45.40 2.66
C ARG A 228 -16.43 46.88 3.02
N ILE A 229 -17.54 47.55 2.67
CA ILE A 229 -17.81 48.94 3.04
C ILE A 229 -18.17 49.02 4.53
N ASP A 230 -18.99 48.10 5.04
CA ASP A 230 -19.40 48.03 6.45
C ASP A 230 -18.24 47.71 7.40
N GLU A 231 -17.23 46.96 6.93
CA GLU A 231 -15.97 46.72 7.64
C GLU A 231 -15.11 47.99 7.81
N GLN A 232 -15.36 49.07 7.05
CA GLN A 232 -14.54 50.28 7.13
C GLN A 232 -14.92 51.17 8.32
N PRO A 233 -13.94 51.87 8.91
CA PRO A 233 -14.26 52.94 9.85
C PRO A 233 -15.03 54.06 9.13
N ASN A 234 -15.72 54.92 9.90
CA ASN A 234 -16.42 56.08 9.33
C ASN A 234 -15.52 56.88 8.35
N PRO A 235 -16.07 57.51 7.30
CA PRO A 235 -15.27 58.08 6.22
C PRO A 235 -14.19 59.09 6.66
N ALA A 236 -14.49 59.92 7.66
CA ALA A 236 -13.53 60.89 8.20
C ALA A 236 -12.32 60.20 8.87
N GLU A 237 -12.57 59.09 9.56
CA GLU A 237 -11.53 58.27 10.16
C GLU A 237 -10.75 57.45 9.13
N ALA A 238 -11.44 56.87 8.14
CA ALA A 238 -10.80 56.17 7.02
C ALA A 238 -9.77 57.08 6.32
N VAL A 239 -10.16 58.32 5.99
CA VAL A 239 -9.26 59.32 5.36
C VAL A 239 -8.07 59.66 6.25
N ARG A 240 -8.26 59.77 7.57
CA ARG A 240 -7.16 60.03 8.52
C ARG A 240 -6.17 58.88 8.61
N ARG A 241 -6.64 57.64 8.45
CA ARG A 241 -5.81 56.43 8.51
C ARG A 241 -4.98 56.20 7.23
N VAL A 242 -5.27 56.87 6.13
CA VAL A 242 -4.46 56.81 4.89
C VAL A 242 -3.13 57.54 5.07
N PRO A 243 -1.97 56.86 4.94
CA PRO A 243 -0.66 57.50 5.05
C PRO A 243 -0.47 58.61 4.01
N PRO A 244 0.16 59.75 4.35
CA PRO A 244 0.41 60.84 3.42
C PRO A 244 1.11 60.41 2.13
N ALA A 245 2.03 59.44 2.23
CA ALA A 245 2.76 58.86 1.10
C ALA A 245 1.85 58.11 0.11
N SER A 246 0.67 57.63 0.51
CA SER A 246 -0.26 56.86 -0.33
C SER A 246 -1.40 57.70 -0.91
N ARG A 247 -1.54 58.98 -0.52
CA ARG A 247 -2.67 59.83 -0.91
C ARG A 247 -2.77 60.07 -2.41
N HIS A 248 -1.63 60.10 -3.10
CA HIS A 248 -1.59 60.30 -4.55
C HIS A 248 -2.02 59.05 -5.35
N ALA A 249 -2.05 57.87 -4.70
CA ALA A 249 -2.48 56.62 -5.32
C ALA A 249 -4.00 56.41 -5.29
N ILE A 250 -4.73 57.20 -4.50
CA ILE A 250 -6.18 57.12 -4.40
C ILE A 250 -6.82 58.05 -5.42
N ASP A 251 -7.31 57.48 -6.52
CA ASP A 251 -8.14 58.21 -7.47
C ASP A 251 -9.59 58.25 -6.97
N THR A 252 -10.14 59.47 -6.84
CA THR A 252 -11.51 59.69 -6.39
C THR A 252 -12.54 59.49 -7.50
N ALA A 253 -12.14 59.51 -8.78
CA ALA A 253 -13.08 59.36 -9.89
C ALA A 253 -13.71 57.96 -9.95
N PRO A 254 -12.96 56.83 -9.83
CA PRO A 254 -13.53 55.50 -9.70
C PRO A 254 -14.47 55.36 -8.50
N ILE A 255 -14.09 55.94 -7.36
CA ILE A 255 -14.91 55.89 -6.13
C ILE A 255 -16.26 56.57 -6.36
N ARG A 256 -16.27 57.77 -6.97
CA ARG A 256 -17.52 58.47 -7.29
C ARG A 256 -18.37 57.71 -8.31
N ARG A 257 -17.75 57.07 -9.30
CA ARG A 257 -18.48 56.23 -10.28
C ARG A 257 -19.11 55.00 -9.62
N ALA A 258 -18.38 54.33 -8.73
CA ALA A 258 -18.90 53.19 -7.98
C ALA A 258 -20.07 53.60 -7.07
N ALA A 259 -19.93 54.74 -6.37
CA ALA A 259 -21.01 55.28 -5.54
C ALA A 259 -22.26 55.64 -6.35
N ALA A 260 -22.10 56.26 -7.52
CA ALA A 260 -23.22 56.54 -8.43
C ALA A 260 -23.90 55.25 -8.89
N TRP A 261 -23.14 54.25 -9.32
CA TRP A 261 -23.69 52.95 -9.74
C TRP A 261 -24.46 52.24 -8.62
N LEU A 262 -23.93 52.22 -7.40
CA LEU A 262 -24.62 51.61 -6.25
C LEU A 262 -25.92 52.35 -5.92
N ASN A 263 -25.92 53.68 -6.01
CA ASN A 263 -27.12 54.48 -5.78
C ASN A 263 -28.18 54.23 -6.86
N ASP A 264 -27.77 54.24 -8.14
CA ASP A 264 -28.65 53.95 -9.27
C ASP A 264 -29.21 52.52 -9.17
N PHE A 265 -28.37 51.53 -8.85
CA PHE A 265 -28.77 50.15 -8.61
C PHE A 265 -29.81 50.05 -7.49
N SER A 266 -29.55 50.63 -6.31
CA SER A 266 -30.49 50.58 -5.19
C SER A 266 -31.84 51.22 -5.52
N THR A 267 -31.81 52.35 -6.24
CA THR A 267 -33.02 53.05 -6.69
C THR A 267 -33.83 52.22 -7.68
N LEU A 268 -33.17 51.65 -8.69
CA LEU A 268 -33.83 50.81 -9.70
C LEU A 268 -34.37 49.53 -9.08
N TYR A 269 -33.60 48.89 -8.18
CA TYR A 269 -34.03 47.68 -7.49
C TYR A 269 -35.25 47.91 -6.61
N GLU A 270 -35.27 49.00 -5.81
CA GLU A 270 -36.43 49.36 -5.00
C GLU A 270 -37.68 49.63 -5.86
N GLN A 271 -37.51 50.31 -7.01
CA GLN A 271 -38.60 50.55 -7.95
C GLN A 271 -39.14 49.25 -8.55
N GLU A 272 -38.28 48.31 -8.93
CA GLU A 272 -38.69 47.02 -9.47
C GLU A 272 -39.37 46.14 -8.42
N VAL A 273 -38.89 46.16 -7.17
CA VAL A 273 -39.47 45.38 -6.06
C VAL A 273 -40.79 45.99 -5.57
N GLN A 274 -40.93 47.32 -5.51
CA GLN A 274 -42.15 48.00 -5.05
C GLN A 274 -43.28 47.98 -6.08
N ASN A 275 -42.97 47.98 -7.39
CA ASN A 275 -43.98 47.93 -8.44
C ASN A 275 -44.56 46.52 -8.67
N GLY A 276 -44.03 45.50 -7.99
CA GLY A 276 -44.45 44.12 -8.15
C GLY A 276 -44.06 43.57 -9.51
N THR A 277 -43.63 42.32 -9.54
CA THR A 277 -43.24 41.58 -10.74
C THR A 277 -44.47 41.30 -11.63
N TYR A 278 -45.03 42.34 -12.25
CA TYR A 278 -46.14 42.31 -13.22
C TYR A 278 -45.90 43.31 -14.38
N ALA A 279 -44.66 43.59 -14.74
CA ALA A 279 -44.32 44.51 -15.82
C ALA A 279 -43.56 43.88 -17.00
N THR A 280 -43.47 42.54 -17.06
CA THR A 280 -42.91 41.85 -18.23
C THR A 280 -43.66 40.53 -18.49
N GLU A 281 -44.78 40.63 -19.18
CA GLU A 281 -45.18 39.65 -20.22
C GLU A 281 -44.61 40.11 -21.57
#